data_AF-X6LJR6-F1
#
_entry.id   AF-X6LJR6-F1
#
_cell.length_a   1.000
_cell.length_b   1.000
_cell.length_c   1.000
_cell.angle_alpha   90.00
_cell.angle_beta   90.00
_cell.angle_gamma   90.00
#
_symmetry.space_group_name_H-M   'P 1'
#
loop_
_entity.id
_entity.type
_entity.pdbx_description
1 polymer ?
#
loop_
_entity_poly.entity_id
_entity_poly.type
_entity_poly.pdbx_seq_one_letter_code
_entity_poly.pdbx_strand_id
1 'polypeptide(L)'
;CLICKQVARNPIEMSCAQHQELNESLIVGADCLKQFLHANPDSCPVQYHNDCLYSPSRAARLHIGDLRVMCPRQFRQKSQTTTQGQQPGKEGNEKITCDFKGKMKELNDHLDNSCSLKLLDCWYKPFGCIHACPKQKLQQHLISKLKFHFDLVVKFVNSLKQTIQLRQVNYFLELLKNKHKQLQITKKIK
;
A
#
# COMPACT_ATOMS: atom_id res chain seq x y z
N CYS A 1 17.82 13.81 1.57
CA CYS A 1 17.84 13.23 2.93
C CYS A 1 19.25 12.73 3.20
N LEU A 2 19.92 13.24 4.23
CA LEU A 2 21.31 12.87 4.54
C LEU A 2 21.46 11.37 4.89
N ILE A 3 20.43 10.75 5.46
CA ILE A 3 20.45 9.35 5.90
C ILE A 3 20.27 8.39 4.72
N CYS A 4 19.11 8.43 4.04
CA CYS A 4 18.78 7.46 2.98
C CYS A 4 19.24 7.88 1.57
N LYS A 5 19.81 9.09 1.43
CA LYS A 5 20.24 9.69 0.14
C LYS A 5 19.13 9.85 -0.90
N GLN A 6 17.86 9.74 -0.50
CA GLN A 6 16.68 9.99 -1.35
C GLN A 6 16.04 11.37 -1.07
N VAL A 7 15.03 11.75 -1.86
CA VAL A 7 14.21 12.94 -1.62
C VAL A 7 13.57 12.85 -0.23
N ALA A 8 13.74 13.89 0.59
CA ALA A 8 13.26 13.87 1.97
C ALA A 8 11.73 14.07 2.03
N ARG A 9 11.01 13.11 2.61
CA ARG A 9 9.60 13.27 2.97
C ARG A 9 9.49 13.94 4.34
N ASN A 10 8.61 14.93 4.46
CA ASN A 10 8.45 15.74 5.68
C ASN A 10 9.81 16.23 6.20
N PRO A 11 10.51 17.08 5.43
CA PRO A 11 11.90 17.42 5.70
C PRO A 11 12.04 18.11 7.07
N ILE A 12 13.03 17.63 7.82
CA ILE A 12 13.52 18.19 9.07
C ILE A 12 14.91 18.75 8.78
N GLU A 13 15.12 19.98 9.21
CA GLU A 13 16.40 20.66 9.17
C GLU A 13 17.07 20.53 10.52
N MET A 14 18.34 20.16 10.45
CA MET A 14 19.21 19.98 11.60
C MET A 14 20.04 21.22 11.80
N SER A 15 20.17 21.66 13.05
CA SER A 15 21.10 22.72 13.44
C SER A 15 22.01 22.19 14.54
N CYS A 16 23.32 22.28 14.30
CA CYS A 16 24.37 21.80 15.19
C CYS A 16 25.44 22.89 15.28
N ALA A 17 25.95 23.19 16.48
CA ALA A 17 27.06 24.13 16.64
C ALA A 17 28.29 23.70 15.83
N GLN A 18 28.53 22.40 15.77
CA GLN A 18 29.64 21.74 15.05
C GLN A 18 29.54 21.88 13.53
N HIS A 19 28.39 22.28 12.99
CA HIS A 19 28.11 22.35 11.56
C HIS A 19 27.65 23.74 11.11
N GLN A 20 27.82 24.79 11.94
CA GLN A 20 27.38 26.16 11.62
C GLN A 20 28.11 26.77 10.42
N GLU A 21 29.35 26.35 10.18
CA GLU A 21 30.16 26.86 9.06
C GLU A 21 29.83 26.17 7.72
N LEU A 22 29.02 25.10 7.74
CA LEU A 22 28.54 24.49 6.52
C LEU A 22 27.45 25.39 5.93
N ASN A 23 27.74 26.01 4.79
CA ASN A 23 26.75 26.78 4.00
C ASN A 23 25.61 25.91 3.41
N GLU A 24 25.53 24.63 3.79
CA GLU A 24 24.57 23.66 3.28
C GLU A 24 23.50 23.33 4.32
N SER A 25 22.22 23.38 3.92
CA SER A 25 21.12 22.92 4.78
C SER A 25 21.22 21.42 5.04
N LEU A 26 21.33 21.04 6.30
CA LEU A 26 21.34 19.65 6.74
C LEU A 26 19.92 19.09 6.81
N ILE A 27 19.44 18.52 5.69
CA ILE A 27 18.06 18.03 5.57
C ILE A 27 17.95 16.51 5.68
N VAL A 28 17.13 16.05 6.62
CA VAL A 28 16.72 14.64 6.80
C VAL A 28 15.22 14.47 6.64
N GLY A 29 14.77 13.27 6.27
CA GLY A 29 13.34 12.93 6.31
C GLY A 29 12.90 12.57 7.73
N ALA A 30 11.70 12.97 8.14
CA ALA A 30 11.21 12.74 9.51
C ALA A 30 11.26 11.26 9.94
N ASP A 31 10.80 10.35 9.08
CA ASP A 31 10.81 8.91 9.40
C ASP A 31 12.24 8.34 9.46
N CYS A 32 13.13 8.81 8.57
CA CYS A 32 14.54 8.42 8.60
C CYS A 32 15.21 8.87 9.90
N LEU A 33 14.96 10.11 10.32
CA LEU A 33 15.49 10.64 11.58
C LEU A 33 14.97 9.85 12.78
N LYS A 34 13.66 9.56 12.83
CA LYS A 34 13.05 8.76 13.89
C LYS A 34 13.68 7.38 14.01
N GLN A 35 13.88 6.68 12.89
CA GLN A 35 14.52 5.37 12.87
C GLN A 35 15.99 5.44 13.29
N PHE A 36 16.71 6.47 12.83
CA PHE A 36 18.11 6.66 13.18
C PHE A 36 18.29 6.88 14.68
N LEU A 37 17.51 7.78 15.30
CA LEU A 37 17.61 8.10 16.73
C LEU A 37 17.17 6.92 17.62
N HIS A 38 16.27 6.06 17.15
CA HIS A 38 15.93 4.83 17.87
C HIS A 38 17.12 3.86 17.95
N ALA A 39 17.93 3.78 16.89
CA ALA A 39 19.12 2.92 16.85
C ALA A 39 20.37 3.59 17.45
N ASN A 40 20.44 4.92 17.40
CA ASN A 40 21.57 5.72 17.84
C ASN A 40 21.03 6.90 18.68
N PRO A 41 20.67 6.67 19.95
CA PRO A 41 20.14 7.72 20.82
C PRO A 41 21.09 8.92 20.88
N ASP A 42 20.51 10.12 20.77
CA ASP A 42 21.19 11.41 20.88
C ASP A 42 22.39 11.63 19.95
N SER A 43 22.57 10.81 18.91
CA SER A 43 23.63 10.99 17.93
C SER A 43 23.17 11.89 16.79
N CYS A 44 24.09 12.72 16.27
CA CYS A 44 23.91 13.41 15.01
C CYS A 44 24.06 12.45 13.81
N PRO A 45 23.16 12.50 12.80
CA PRO A 45 23.28 11.80 11.52
C PRO A 45 24.52 12.09 10.66
N VAL A 46 25.29 13.15 10.96
CA VAL A 46 26.48 13.55 10.17
C VAL A 46 27.76 13.02 10.81
N GLN A 47 27.94 13.21 12.12
CA GLN A 47 29.12 12.81 12.89
C GLN A 47 28.74 12.57 14.35
N TYR A 48 29.55 11.83 15.12
CA TYR A 48 29.28 11.61 16.54
C TYR A 48 29.41 12.90 17.36
N HIS A 49 28.27 13.46 17.75
CA HIS A 49 28.08 14.46 18.80
C HIS A 49 26.60 14.48 19.20
N ASN A 50 26.32 15.10 20.34
CA ASN A 50 24.98 15.26 20.92
C ASN A 50 24.43 16.69 20.72
N ASP A 51 23.28 16.98 21.34
CA ASP A 51 22.65 18.31 21.44
C ASP A 51 22.28 18.96 20.10
N CYS A 52 21.87 18.14 19.14
CA CYS A 52 21.35 18.63 17.85
C CYS A 52 19.93 19.16 17.99
N LEU A 53 19.67 20.30 17.33
CA LEU A 53 18.32 20.83 17.19
C LEU A 53 17.69 20.33 15.89
N TYR A 54 16.44 19.89 15.98
CA TYR A 54 15.68 19.35 14.86
C TYR A 54 14.40 20.14 14.68
N SER A 55 14.20 20.74 13.51
CA SER A 55 13.01 21.55 13.23
C SER A 55 12.40 21.22 11.86
N PRO A 56 11.07 21.18 11.72
CA PRO A 56 10.46 21.03 10.40
C PRO A 56 10.81 22.21 9.49
N SER A 57 11.39 21.94 8.32
CA SER A 57 11.76 23.01 7.38
C SER A 57 10.65 23.26 6.36
N ARG A 58 9.99 24.41 6.50
CA ARG A 58 8.95 24.86 5.55
C ARG A 58 9.55 25.16 4.18
N ALA A 59 10.72 25.80 4.13
CA ALA A 59 11.41 26.11 2.88
C ALA A 59 11.76 24.84 2.11
N ALA A 60 12.43 23.88 2.76
CA ALA A 60 12.75 22.60 2.13
C ALA A 60 11.49 21.87 1.64
N ARG A 61 10.39 21.90 2.41
CA ARG A 61 9.12 21.29 2.01
C ARG A 61 8.53 21.91 0.76
N LEU A 62 8.57 23.24 0.62
CA LEU A 62 8.08 23.95 -0.56
C LEU A 62 8.94 23.62 -1.79
N HIS A 63 10.27 23.73 -1.66
CA HIS A 63 11.20 23.42 -2.75
C HIS A 63 11.08 21.96 -3.21
N ILE A 64 11.05 21.01 -2.27
CA ILE A 64 10.85 19.59 -2.59
C ILE A 64 9.48 19.38 -3.25
N GLY A 65 8.44 20.04 -2.74
CA GLY A 65 7.08 19.94 -3.28
C GLY A 65 6.96 20.46 -4.72
N ASP A 66 7.77 21.43 -5.11
CA ASP A 66 7.80 22.02 -6.45
C ASP A 66 8.77 21.32 -7.42
N LEU A 67 9.55 20.33 -6.96
CA LEU A 67 10.39 19.51 -7.84
C LEU A 67 9.54 18.89 -8.95
N ARG A 68 10.02 19.01 -10.18
CA ARG A 68 9.38 18.38 -11.34
C ARG A 68 9.74 16.90 -11.38
N VAL A 69 8.74 16.04 -11.32
CA VAL A 69 8.90 14.59 -11.27
C VAL A 69 8.07 13.92 -12.36
N MET A 70 8.52 12.74 -12.77
CA MET A 70 7.74 11.84 -13.63
C MET A 70 7.06 10.76 -12.80
N CYS A 71 6.02 10.13 -13.36
CA CYS A 71 5.34 9.04 -12.67
C CYS A 71 6.30 7.85 -12.41
N PRO A 72 6.43 7.35 -11.16
CA PRO A 72 7.29 6.21 -10.86
C PRO A 72 6.82 4.91 -11.54
N ARG A 73 5.50 4.76 -11.79
CA ARG A 73 4.98 3.62 -12.56
C ARG A 73 5.41 3.69 -14.03
N GLN A 74 5.42 4.89 -14.61
CA GLN A 74 5.93 5.12 -15.97
C GLN A 74 7.43 4.82 -16.06
N PHE A 75 8.21 5.27 -15.06
CA PHE A 75 9.64 5.00 -15.01
C PHE A 75 9.94 3.49 -15.00
N ARG A 76 9.27 2.73 -14.12
CA ARG A 76 9.40 1.26 -14.05
C ARG A 76 9.03 0.55 -15.35
N GLN A 77 7.96 1.00 -16.00
CA GLN A 77 7.54 0.43 -17.29
C GLN A 77 8.62 0.64 -18.36
N LYS A 78 9.20 1.84 -18.42
CA LYS A 78 10.28 2.17 -19.37
C LYS A 78 11.54 1.34 -19.12
N SER A 79 11.96 1.22 -17.86
CA SER A 79 13.17 0.46 -17.50
C SER A 79 13.05 -1.02 -17.84
N GLN A 80 11.85 -1.61 -17.74
CA GLN A 80 11.61 -3.00 -18.13
C GLN A 80 11.66 -3.22 -19.65
N THR A 81 11.18 -2.26 -20.45
CA THR A 81 11.27 -2.34 -21.92
C THR A 81 12.68 -2.20 -22.49
N THR A 82 13.61 -1.56 -21.79
CA THR A 82 15.01 -1.45 -22.24
C THR A 82 15.83 -2.72 -21.99
N THR A 83 15.42 -3.57 -21.05
CA THR A 83 16.14 -4.82 -20.70
C THR A 83 15.66 -6.03 -21.50
N GLN A 84 14.44 -6.00 -22.03
CA GLN A 84 13.92 -7.01 -22.95
C GLN A 84 14.03 -6.48 -24.38
N GLY A 85 15.08 -6.89 -25.08
CA GLY A 85 15.23 -6.67 -26.52
C GLY A 85 13.92 -7.00 -27.24
N GLN A 86 13.60 -6.16 -28.22
CA GLN A 86 12.41 -6.20 -29.06
C GLN A 86 11.94 -7.64 -29.33
N GLN A 87 10.81 -8.04 -28.71
CA GLN A 87 9.93 -9.03 -29.31
C GLN A 87 8.80 -8.27 -30.02
N PRO A 88 8.84 -8.15 -31.36
CA PRO A 88 7.72 -7.65 -32.13
C PRO A 88 6.69 -8.77 -32.20
N GLY A 89 5.58 -8.65 -31.46
CA GLY A 89 4.58 -9.70 -31.50
C GLY A 89 3.50 -9.65 -30.44
N LYS A 90 2.83 -8.50 -30.27
CA LYS A 90 1.39 -8.41 -29.93
C LYS A 90 0.84 -7.11 -30.49
N GLU A 91 0.72 -7.07 -31.82
CA GLU A 91 -0.14 -6.10 -32.51
C GLU A 91 -1.56 -6.25 -31.98
N GLY A 92 -2.19 -5.14 -31.60
CA GLY A 92 -3.63 -5.07 -31.32
C GLY A 92 -4.07 -4.69 -29.90
N ASN A 93 -3.17 -4.38 -28.97
CA ASN A 93 -3.60 -3.86 -27.67
C ASN A 93 -2.86 -2.56 -27.35
N GLU A 94 -3.56 -1.43 -27.52
CA GLU A 94 -3.08 -0.09 -27.21
C GLU A 94 -2.28 -0.13 -25.89
N LYS A 95 -0.98 0.15 -25.97
CA LYS A 95 -0.11 0.09 -24.82
C LYS A 95 -0.54 1.22 -23.90
N ILE A 96 -1.16 0.87 -22.78
CA ILE A 96 -1.55 1.84 -21.77
C ILE A 96 -0.28 2.52 -21.28
N THR A 97 -0.22 3.84 -21.47
CA THR A 97 0.90 4.68 -21.07
C THR A 97 0.44 5.73 -20.06
N CYS A 98 1.39 6.18 -19.25
CA CYS A 98 1.26 7.39 -18.45
C CYS A 98 2.35 8.36 -18.91
N ASP A 99 2.00 9.63 -18.99
CA ASP A 99 2.83 10.74 -19.45
C ASP A 99 2.97 11.85 -18.40
N PHE A 100 2.49 11.60 -17.17
CA PHE A 100 2.53 12.55 -16.07
C PHE A 100 3.95 13.08 -15.84
N LYS A 101 4.06 14.40 -15.95
CA LYS A 101 5.22 15.21 -15.57
C LYS A 101 4.71 16.44 -14.83
N GLY A 102 4.77 16.40 -13.51
CA GLY A 102 4.15 17.41 -12.64
C GLY A 102 5.01 17.70 -11.43
N LYS A 103 4.47 18.45 -10.48
CA LYS A 103 5.16 18.76 -9.23
C LYS A 103 5.10 17.56 -8.28
N MET A 104 6.11 17.38 -7.45
CA MET A 104 6.16 16.29 -6.45
C MET A 104 4.95 16.29 -5.52
N LYS A 105 4.43 17.47 -5.16
CA LYS A 105 3.21 17.59 -4.33
C LYS A 105 1.93 17.07 -4.99
N GLU A 106 1.88 17.01 -6.32
CA GLU A 106 0.75 16.49 -7.10
C GLU A 106 0.85 14.98 -7.34
N LEU A 107 2.03 14.39 -7.08
CA LEU A 107 2.33 13.01 -7.46
C LEU A 107 1.42 11.98 -6.77
N ASN A 108 1.10 12.18 -5.49
CA ASN A 108 0.25 11.22 -4.75
C ASN A 108 -1.18 11.21 -5.30
N ASP A 109 -1.77 12.39 -5.51
CA ASP A 109 -3.08 12.51 -6.14
C ASP A 109 -3.08 11.84 -7.51
N HIS A 110 -2.03 12.06 -8.31
CA HIS A 110 -1.87 11.36 -9.57
C HIS A 110 -1.88 9.82 -9.40
N LEU A 111 -1.03 9.28 -8.52
CA LEU A 111 -0.88 7.84 -8.33
C LEU A 111 -2.18 7.16 -7.86
N ASP A 112 -2.99 7.87 -7.08
CA ASP A 112 -4.21 7.34 -6.50
C ASP A 112 -5.42 7.54 -7.40
N ASN A 113 -5.53 8.68 -8.09
CA ASN A 113 -6.78 9.10 -8.73
C ASN A 113 -6.73 9.13 -10.26
N SER A 114 -5.61 9.52 -10.86
CA SER A 114 -5.54 9.79 -12.31
C SER A 114 -4.56 8.91 -13.10
N CYS A 115 -3.71 8.13 -12.43
CA CYS A 115 -2.69 7.34 -13.10
C CYS A 115 -3.29 6.18 -13.90
N SER A 116 -3.17 6.26 -15.24
CA SER A 116 -3.59 5.21 -16.18
C SER A 116 -2.91 3.86 -15.94
N LEU A 117 -1.71 3.86 -15.35
CA LEU A 117 -0.96 2.65 -14.99
C LEU A 117 -1.34 2.08 -13.62
N LYS A 118 -2.31 2.68 -12.90
CA LYS A 118 -2.85 2.10 -11.68
C LYS A 118 -3.57 0.80 -12.02
N LEU A 119 -3.13 -0.30 -11.40
CA LEU A 119 -3.86 -1.55 -11.45
C LEU A 119 -4.99 -1.49 -10.44
N LEU A 120 -6.18 -1.90 -10.87
CA LEU A 120 -7.34 -2.11 -10.02
C LEU A 120 -7.55 -3.61 -9.89
N ASP A 121 -7.84 -4.04 -8.67
CA ASP A 121 -8.31 -5.40 -8.41
C ASP A 121 -9.64 -5.65 -9.13
N CYS A 122 -9.84 -6.89 -9.59
CA CYS A 122 -11.14 -7.33 -10.07
C CYS A 122 -12.20 -7.22 -8.96
N TRP A 123 -13.41 -6.81 -9.32
CA TRP A 123 -14.55 -6.70 -8.39
C TRP A 123 -14.89 -8.02 -7.69
N TYR A 124 -14.50 -9.15 -8.28
CA TYR A 124 -14.71 -10.49 -7.73
C TYR A 124 -13.55 -10.98 -6.85
N LYS A 125 -12.60 -10.12 -6.47
CA LYS A 125 -11.50 -10.47 -5.55
C LYS A 125 -11.96 -11.05 -4.21
N PRO A 126 -13.02 -10.54 -3.55
CA PRO A 126 -13.54 -11.16 -2.33
C PRO A 126 -14.01 -12.61 -2.50
N PHE A 127 -14.35 -13.02 -3.72
CA PHE A 127 -14.79 -14.38 -4.05
C PHE A 127 -13.66 -15.28 -4.58
N GLY A 128 -12.44 -14.74 -4.76
CA GLY A 128 -11.25 -15.50 -5.15
C GLY A 128 -10.63 -15.13 -6.50
N CYS A 129 -11.12 -14.10 -7.20
CA CYS A 129 -10.46 -13.63 -8.42
C CYS A 129 -9.21 -12.80 -8.09
N ILE A 130 -8.01 -13.31 -8.40
CA ILE A 130 -6.73 -12.62 -8.13
C ILE A 130 -6.29 -11.64 -9.23
N HIS A 131 -7.13 -11.42 -10.25
CA HIS A 131 -6.76 -10.59 -11.39
C HIS A 131 -6.73 -9.10 -11.01
N ALA A 132 -5.69 -8.41 -11.45
CA ALA A 132 -5.57 -6.96 -11.35
C ALA A 132 -5.17 -6.39 -12.72
N CYS A 133 -5.85 -5.35 -13.18
CA CYS A 133 -5.61 -4.75 -14.48
C CYS A 133 -5.88 -3.24 -14.46
N PRO A 134 -5.37 -2.48 -15.45
CA PRO A 134 -5.71 -1.06 -15.56
C PRO A 134 -7.20 -0.84 -15.73
N LYS A 135 -7.71 0.29 -15.24
CA LYS A 135 -9.14 0.66 -15.29
C LYS A 135 -9.78 0.45 -16.67
N GLN A 136 -9.06 0.80 -17.73
CA GLN A 136 -9.50 0.69 -19.12
C GLN A 136 -9.75 -0.77 -19.57
N LYS A 137 -9.02 -1.74 -18.99
CA LYS A 137 -9.15 -3.17 -19.33
C LYS A 137 -10.08 -3.93 -18.39
N LEU A 138 -10.52 -3.30 -17.30
CA LEU A 138 -11.33 -3.94 -16.28
C LEU A 138 -12.67 -4.43 -16.85
N GLN A 139 -13.35 -3.61 -17.63
CA GLN A 139 -14.64 -3.99 -18.23
C GLN A 139 -14.48 -5.20 -19.18
N GLN A 140 -13.46 -5.20 -20.03
CA GLN A 140 -13.18 -6.33 -20.92
C GLN A 140 -12.88 -7.61 -20.14
N HIS A 141 -12.10 -7.51 -19.06
CA HIS A 141 -11.85 -8.63 -18.16
C HIS A 141 -13.15 -9.18 -17.55
N LEU A 142 -14.01 -8.30 -17.02
CA LEU A 142 -15.28 -8.68 -16.40
C LEU A 142 -16.20 -9.42 -17.38
N ILE A 143 -16.31 -8.92 -18.62
CA ILE A 143 -17.14 -9.54 -19.67
C ILE A 143 -16.55 -10.88 -20.10
N SER A 144 -15.26 -10.93 -20.44
CA SER A 144 -14.61 -12.15 -20.94
C SER A 144 -14.54 -13.28 -19.90
N LYS A 145 -14.62 -12.95 -18.61
CA LYS A 145 -14.59 -13.91 -17.50
C LYS A 145 -15.91 -14.01 -16.75
N LEU A 146 -17.03 -13.57 -17.34
CA LEU A 146 -18.34 -13.55 -16.68
C LEU A 146 -18.74 -14.90 -16.08
N LYS A 147 -18.62 -16.00 -16.85
CA LYS A 147 -18.94 -17.35 -16.35
C LYS A 147 -18.06 -17.75 -15.15
N PHE A 148 -16.76 -17.53 -15.26
CA PHE A 148 -15.82 -17.80 -14.16
C PHE A 148 -16.18 -17.01 -12.90
N HIS A 149 -16.50 -15.72 -13.05
CA HIS A 149 -16.93 -14.88 -11.94
C HIS A 149 -18.25 -15.36 -11.32
N PHE A 150 -19.21 -15.77 -12.15
CA PHE A 150 -20.47 -16.36 -11.68
C PHE A 150 -20.23 -17.64 -10.87
N ASP A 151 -19.37 -18.54 -11.35
CA ASP A 151 -19.03 -19.79 -10.67
C ASP A 151 -18.37 -19.53 -9.29
N LEU A 152 -17.53 -18.50 -9.17
CA LEU A 152 -16.97 -18.07 -7.88
C LEU A 152 -18.07 -17.64 -6.89
N VAL A 153 -19.04 -16.84 -7.36
CA VAL A 153 -20.16 -16.40 -6.51
C VAL A 153 -21.04 -17.58 -6.10
N VAL A 154 -21.37 -18.48 -7.02
CA VAL A 154 -22.16 -19.68 -6.71
C VAL A 154 -21.45 -20.55 -5.67
N LYS A 155 -20.14 -20.78 -5.85
CA LYS A 155 -19.32 -21.52 -4.88
C LYS A 155 -19.33 -20.85 -3.50
N PHE A 156 -19.18 -19.52 -3.47
CA PHE A 156 -19.22 -18.75 -2.23
C PHE A 156 -20.57 -18.86 -1.53
N VAL A 157 -21.68 -18.69 -2.25
CA VAL A 157 -23.05 -18.81 -1.70
C VAL A 157 -23.31 -20.22 -1.16
N ASN A 158 -22.88 -21.26 -1.87
CA ASN A 158 -23.01 -22.65 -1.40
C ASN A 158 -22.21 -22.88 -0.11
N SER A 159 -20.97 -22.39 -0.04
CA SER A 159 -20.14 -22.46 1.16
C SER A 159 -20.78 -21.70 2.33
N LEU A 160 -21.38 -20.53 2.06
CA LEU A 160 -22.06 -19.73 3.07
C LEU A 160 -23.30 -20.46 3.61
N LYS A 161 -24.11 -21.06 2.73
CA LYS A 161 -25.28 -21.87 3.11
C LYS A 161 -24.89 -23.03 4.01
N GLN A 162 -23.84 -23.79 3.65
CA GLN A 162 -23.31 -24.88 4.47
C GLN A 162 -22.84 -24.38 5.84
N THR A 163 -22.14 -23.24 5.88
CA THR A 163 -21.65 -22.64 7.13
C THR A 163 -22.80 -22.23 8.04
N ILE A 164 -23.86 -21.63 7.49
CA ILE A 164 -25.05 -21.23 8.24
C ILE A 164 -25.77 -22.45 8.80
N GLN A 165 -25.99 -23.49 7.97
CA GLN A 165 -26.61 -24.74 8.39
C GLN A 165 -25.83 -25.42 9.52
N LEU A 166 -24.50 -25.49 9.38
CA LEU A 166 -23.63 -26.05 10.42
C LEU A 166 -23.73 -25.26 11.72
N ARG A 167 -23.73 -23.92 11.66
CA ARG A 167 -23.91 -23.07 12.84
C ARG A 167 -25.28 -23.29 13.51
N GLN A 168 -26.35 -23.42 12.74
CA GLN A 168 -27.68 -23.71 13.26
C GLN A 168 -27.72 -25.06 13.99
N VAL A 169 -27.18 -26.11 13.38
CA VAL A 169 -27.10 -27.45 14.01
C VAL A 169 -26.27 -27.40 15.30
N ASN A 170 -25.11 -26.76 15.27
CA ASN A 170 -24.25 -26.63 16.45
C ASN A 170 -24.95 -25.88 17.58
N TYR A 171 -25.66 -24.80 17.27
CA TYR A 171 -26.43 -24.04 18.26
C TYR A 171 -27.53 -24.89 18.91
N PHE A 172 -28.29 -25.67 18.12
CA PHE A 172 -29.30 -26.57 18.66
C PHE A 172 -28.70 -27.68 19.54
N LEU A 173 -27.57 -28.27 19.13
CA LEU A 173 -26.87 -29.28 19.93
C LEU A 173 -26.39 -28.71 21.26
N GLU A 174 -25.89 -27.48 21.28
CA GLU A 174 -25.45 -26.79 22.49
C GLU A 174 -26.62 -26.52 23.45
N LEU A 175 -27.76 -26.07 22.94
CA LEU A 175 -29.01 -25.92 23.71
C LEU A 175 -29.47 -27.25 24.35
N LEU A 176 -29.44 -28.34 23.58
CA LEU A 176 -29.82 -29.68 24.07
C LEU A 176 -28.86 -30.15 25.17
N LYS A 177 -27.55 -29.98 24.99
CA LYS A 177 -26.54 -30.32 26.00
C LYS A 177 -26.77 -29.54 27.30
N ASN A 178 -27.04 -28.24 27.20
CA ASN A 178 -27.32 -27.39 28.35
C ASN A 178 -28.60 -27.84 29.08
N LYS A 179 -29.68 -28.16 28.34
CA LYS A 179 -30.93 -28.68 28.94
C LYS A 179 -30.72 -30.02 29.64
N HIS A 180 -29.98 -30.94 29.03
CA HIS A 180 -29.67 -32.23 29.64
C HIS A 180 -28.84 -32.08 30.93
N LYS A 181 -27.83 -31.21 30.93
CA LYS A 181 -27.03 -30.90 32.12
C LYS A 181 -27.91 -30.36 33.27
N GLN A 182 -28.84 -29.45 32.98
CA GLN A 182 -29.80 -28.93 33.97
C GLN A 182 -30.70 -30.03 34.56
N LEU A 183 -31.17 -30.96 33.71
CA LEU A 183 -31.98 -32.11 34.16
C LEU A 183 -31.18 -33.08 35.05
N GLN A 184 -29.89 -33.28 34.76
CA GLN A 184 -29.04 -34.11 35.62
C GLN A 184 -28.75 -33.46 36.98
N ILE A 185 -28.57 -32.13 37.01
CA ILE A 185 -28.39 -31.39 38.26
C ILE A 185 -29.66 -31.48 39.12
N THR A 186 -30.84 -31.23 38.54
CA THR A 186 -32.11 -31.30 39.29
C THR A 186 -32.43 -32.69 39.81
N LYS A 187 -32.03 -33.76 39.10
CA LYS A 187 -32.16 -35.14 39.59
C LYS A 187 -31.19 -35.50 40.72
N LYS A 188 -30.07 -34.79 40.88
CA LYS A 188 -29.10 -35.03 41.98
C LYS A 188 -29.45 -34.29 43.27
N ILE A 189 -30.37 -33.34 43.22
CA ILE A 189 -30.78 -32.50 44.37
C ILE A 189 -32.07 -33.05 45.03
N LYS A 190 -32.80 -33.95 44.36
CA LYS A 190 -33.90 -34.74 44.94
C LYS A 190 -33.40 -36.09 45.44
#